data_AF-K2QIF0-F1
#
_entry.id   AF-K2QIF0-F1
#
_cell.length_a   1.000
_cell.length_b   1.000
_cell.length_c   1.000
_cell.angle_alpha   90.00
_cell.angle_beta   90.00
_cell.angle_gamma   90.00
#
_symmetry.space_group_name_H-M   'P 1'
#
loop_
_entity.id
_entity.type
_entity.pdbx_description
1 polymer ?
#
loop_
_entity_poly.entity_id
_entity_poly.type
_entity_poly.pdbx_seq_one_letter_code
_entity_poly.pdbx_strand_id
1 'polypeptide(L)'
;MGKGYQGDDHYGIKGLDIGEAYSFNYYAKPLSTEDFMKGHTRFQSWHIDGPCYKMDPPKYSSFRTVKLPGGSAGESAPKQHVDWADGSGLSLEVSPGRTAFVSSTQLYDLLSDDEKRMADHSWFEYMYYPYQWTKDTHGNPNGLGVADEGRELSDEEMEKMLPRQPEWQKRVCPNPPSPRRAGPNPDHRLNSPFPRQYPMVIVNPVTGEKAFQVQQNCVRRLFIRHGPSEEPKVIDDVAEVRRFLTNIQSRIIRPEYVWAGPPDEGDHLLWANWTVMHSKIDYPVEWGVRTAHQGWIPSKHPPVGPVPIPPTAC
;
A
#
# COMPACT_ATOMS: atom_id res chain seq x y z
N MET A 1 4.10 14.66 -3.99
CA MET A 1 2.81 14.26 -3.37
C MET A 1 2.16 15.49 -2.78
N GLY A 2 0.85 15.65 -2.87
CA GLY A 2 0.19 16.84 -2.31
C GLY A 2 -1.33 16.84 -2.50
N LYS A 3 -1.95 17.94 -2.08
CA LYS A 3 -3.37 18.25 -2.23
C LYS A 3 -3.54 19.77 -2.28
N GLY A 4 -4.38 20.26 -3.19
CA GLY A 4 -4.61 21.68 -3.47
C GLY A 4 -3.52 22.34 -4.31
N TYR A 5 -3.60 23.66 -4.43
CA TYR A 5 -2.66 24.48 -5.22
C TYR A 5 -1.24 24.43 -4.65
N GLN A 6 -0.26 24.07 -5.47
CA GLN A 6 1.13 23.86 -5.05
C GLN A 6 2.01 25.11 -5.25
N GLY A 7 1.43 26.26 -5.61
CA GLY A 7 2.13 27.53 -5.81
C GLY A 7 2.49 27.81 -7.27
N ASP A 8 2.91 29.04 -7.53
CA ASP A 8 3.23 29.53 -8.89
C ASP A 8 4.45 28.84 -9.49
N ASP A 9 5.43 28.47 -8.65
CA ASP A 9 6.63 27.73 -9.03
C ASP A 9 7.16 26.91 -7.84
N HIS A 10 6.84 25.61 -7.83
CA HIS A 10 7.40 24.65 -6.89
C HIS A 10 8.52 23.86 -7.54
N TYR A 11 9.74 24.40 -7.52
CA TYR A 11 10.95 23.78 -8.10
C TYR A 11 10.81 23.43 -9.60
N GLY A 12 10.24 24.35 -10.38
CA GLY A 12 9.99 24.20 -11.81
C GLY A 12 8.62 23.59 -12.14
N ILE A 13 7.86 23.12 -11.15
CA ILE A 13 6.48 22.69 -11.31
C ILE A 13 5.59 23.91 -11.08
N LYS A 14 5.08 24.50 -12.17
CA LYS A 14 4.37 25.78 -12.13
C LYS A 14 2.87 25.63 -12.13
N GLY A 15 2.19 26.35 -11.23
CA GLY A 15 0.73 26.49 -11.20
C GLY A 15 -0.03 25.17 -11.07
N LEU A 16 0.59 24.13 -10.47
CA LEU A 16 -0.03 22.82 -10.34
C LEU A 16 -1.09 22.85 -9.22
N ASP A 17 -2.31 22.45 -9.55
CA ASP A 17 -3.35 22.17 -8.57
C ASP A 17 -3.63 20.67 -8.52
N ILE A 18 -3.50 20.08 -7.33
CA ILE A 18 -3.70 18.64 -7.11
C ILE A 18 -5.10 18.44 -6.51
N GLY A 19 -6.04 18.02 -7.36
CA GLY A 19 -7.45 17.88 -6.99
C GLY A 19 -7.78 16.85 -5.91
N GLU A 20 -9.02 16.89 -5.43
CA GLU A 20 -9.59 15.97 -4.44
C GLU A 20 -9.96 14.61 -5.02
N ALA A 21 -8.99 13.86 -5.53
CA ALA A 21 -9.32 12.73 -6.38
C ALA A 21 -10.05 11.55 -5.66
N TYR A 22 -10.15 11.50 -4.31
CA TYR A 22 -10.46 10.20 -3.65
C TYR A 22 -11.27 10.18 -2.33
N SER A 23 -11.92 11.26 -1.86
CA SER A 23 -12.36 11.24 -0.44
C SER A 23 -13.66 10.51 -0.11
N PHE A 24 -14.70 10.49 -0.97
CA PHE A 24 -15.99 9.86 -0.62
C PHE A 24 -16.44 8.71 -1.53
N ASN A 25 -16.16 8.78 -2.84
CA ASN A 25 -16.54 7.72 -3.79
C ASN A 25 -15.61 6.51 -3.76
N TYR A 26 -14.52 6.54 -2.99
CA TYR A 26 -13.57 5.43 -2.93
C TYR A 26 -14.10 4.28 -2.08
N TYR A 27 -14.92 4.54 -1.05
CA TYR A 27 -15.27 3.55 -0.04
C TYR A 27 -16.57 2.81 -0.35
N ALA A 28 -16.58 1.49 -0.10
CA ALA A 28 -17.76 0.65 -0.34
C ALA A 28 -18.95 1.02 0.56
N LYS A 29 -18.66 1.53 1.75
CA LYS A 29 -19.61 2.30 2.55
C LYS A 29 -19.29 3.76 2.29
N PRO A 30 -20.15 4.57 1.67
CA PRO A 30 -19.81 5.97 1.43
C PRO A 30 -19.57 6.77 2.72
N LEU A 31 -18.85 7.88 2.62
CA LEU A 31 -18.76 8.92 3.65
C LEU A 31 -19.48 10.15 3.09
N SER A 32 -20.41 10.74 3.84
CA SER A 32 -21.15 11.90 3.35
C SER A 32 -20.20 13.11 3.20
N THR A 33 -20.46 13.98 2.23
CA THR A 33 -19.72 15.23 2.08
C THR A 33 -19.83 16.08 3.35
N GLU A 34 -21.01 16.12 3.98
CA GLU A 34 -21.22 16.86 5.23
C GLU A 34 -20.28 16.36 6.34
N ASP A 35 -20.20 15.05 6.56
CA ASP A 35 -19.33 14.47 7.58
C ASP A 35 -17.85 14.67 7.23
N PHE A 36 -17.48 14.53 5.96
CA PHE A 36 -16.12 14.79 5.49
C PHE A 36 -15.70 16.25 5.77
N MET A 37 -16.57 17.21 5.46
CA MET A 37 -16.34 18.64 5.74
C MET A 37 -16.27 18.95 7.24
N LYS A 38 -16.94 18.15 8.09
CA LYS A 38 -16.83 18.22 9.56
C LYS A 38 -15.57 17.53 10.11
N GLY A 39 -14.75 16.93 9.27
CA GLY A 39 -13.50 16.30 9.68
C GLY A 39 -13.56 14.80 9.91
N HIS A 40 -14.67 14.15 9.58
CA HIS A 40 -14.69 12.69 9.54
C HIS A 40 -13.95 12.21 8.30
N THR A 41 -13.20 11.13 8.45
CA THR A 41 -12.44 10.55 7.35
C THR A 41 -12.21 9.07 7.62
N ARG A 42 -11.51 8.41 6.69
CA ARG A 42 -11.15 7.01 6.76
C ARG A 42 -9.73 6.79 6.23
N PHE A 43 -9.14 5.66 6.58
CA PHE A 43 -7.91 5.22 5.93
C PHE A 43 -8.21 4.87 4.48
N GLN A 44 -7.37 5.33 3.55
CA GLN A 44 -7.55 4.97 2.14
C GLN A 44 -7.20 3.49 1.90
N SER A 45 -5.92 3.17 1.75
CA SER A 45 -5.46 1.80 1.54
C SER A 45 -4.16 1.57 2.29
N TRP A 46 -4.12 0.55 3.13
CA TRP A 46 -2.89 0.10 3.78
C TRP A 46 -1.99 -0.61 2.76
N HIS A 47 -0.81 -0.04 2.52
CA HIS A 47 0.07 -0.48 1.45
C HIS A 47 1.56 -0.31 1.80
N ILE A 48 2.40 -0.83 0.92
CA ILE A 48 3.82 -0.47 0.81
C ILE A 48 4.05 0.29 -0.49
N ASP A 49 5.14 1.04 -0.57
CA ASP A 49 5.55 1.70 -1.81
C ASP A 49 6.13 0.68 -2.78
N GLY A 50 5.81 0.86 -4.08
CA GLY A 50 6.37 0.09 -5.19
C GLY A 50 6.33 -1.45 -5.13
N PRO A 51 5.29 -2.09 -4.56
CA PRO A 51 5.21 -3.56 -4.42
C PRO A 51 5.20 -4.30 -5.78
N CYS A 52 4.61 -3.65 -6.78
CA CYS A 52 4.16 -4.27 -8.03
C CYS A 52 4.90 -3.71 -9.23
N TYR A 53 6.01 -3.00 -9.00
CA TYR A 53 6.81 -2.45 -10.07
C TYR A 53 7.68 -3.51 -10.76
N LYS A 54 8.27 -3.19 -11.90
CA LYS A 54 9.26 -4.04 -12.60
C LYS A 54 10.46 -4.29 -11.69
N MET A 55 10.80 -3.33 -10.83
CA MET A 55 11.83 -3.42 -9.80
C MET A 55 11.25 -3.91 -8.48
N ASP A 56 12.07 -4.56 -7.66
CA ASP A 56 11.68 -4.95 -6.30
C ASP A 56 11.33 -3.73 -5.45
N PRO A 57 10.42 -3.87 -4.46
CA PRO A 57 10.00 -2.76 -3.62
C PRO A 57 11.20 -2.10 -2.93
N PRO A 58 11.21 -0.75 -2.81
CA PRO A 58 12.27 -0.05 -2.12
C PRO A 58 12.39 -0.52 -0.67
N LYS A 59 13.60 -0.48 -0.11
CA LYS A 59 13.84 -0.85 1.30
C LYS A 59 13.31 0.21 2.25
N TYR A 60 13.51 1.47 1.86
CA TYR A 60 13.08 2.63 2.63
C TYR A 60 12.35 3.59 1.72
N SER A 61 11.34 4.21 2.30
CA SER A 61 10.64 5.34 1.72
C SER A 61 10.75 6.52 2.66
N SER A 62 10.58 7.71 2.09
CA SER A 62 10.68 8.93 2.86
C SER A 62 9.75 10.02 2.35
N PHE A 63 9.31 10.87 3.27
CA PHE A 63 8.64 12.13 2.98
C PHE A 63 9.38 13.27 3.65
N ARG A 64 9.74 14.29 2.87
CA ARG A 64 9.99 15.61 3.41
C ARG A 64 8.68 16.40 3.38
N THR A 65 8.17 16.74 4.57
CA THR A 65 6.97 17.54 4.74
C THR A 65 7.29 18.99 4.42
N VAL A 66 6.70 19.53 3.37
CA VAL A 66 6.92 20.93 2.94
C VAL A 66 5.79 21.82 3.42
N LYS A 67 4.55 21.37 3.26
CA LYS A 67 3.34 22.06 3.70
C LYS A 67 2.32 21.09 4.28
N LEU A 68 1.63 21.55 5.33
CA LEU A 68 0.53 20.84 5.96
C LEU A 68 -0.74 21.72 6.02
N PRO A 69 -1.93 21.10 6.00
CA PRO A 69 -3.18 21.80 6.26
C PRO A 69 -3.23 22.32 7.71
N GLY A 70 -3.92 23.45 7.93
CA GLY A 70 -4.01 24.09 9.24
C GLY A 70 -3.80 25.61 9.28
N GLY A 71 -3.62 26.26 8.13
CA GLY A 71 -3.47 27.72 8.05
C GLY A 71 -2.08 28.23 8.47
N SER A 72 -1.78 29.47 8.07
CA SER A 72 -0.54 30.19 8.41
C SER A 72 -0.29 30.17 9.92
N ALA A 73 0.97 30.01 10.32
CA ALA A 73 1.43 29.93 11.72
C ALA A 73 0.56 30.72 12.72
N GLY A 74 -0.23 30.04 13.56
CA GLY A 74 -0.96 30.65 14.67
C GLY A 74 -2.33 30.07 15.00
N GLU A 75 -3.02 29.41 14.07
CA GLU A 75 -4.29 28.72 14.33
C GLU A 75 -4.07 27.21 14.54
N SER A 76 -4.73 26.62 15.53
CA SER A 76 -4.69 25.17 15.72
C SER A 76 -5.48 24.51 14.59
N ALA A 77 -4.83 23.64 13.81
CA ALA A 77 -5.49 22.88 12.76
C ALA A 77 -6.73 22.14 13.33
N PRO A 78 -7.85 22.10 12.57
CA PRO A 78 -9.05 21.39 13.02
C PRO A 78 -8.72 19.91 13.28
N LYS A 79 -9.29 19.35 14.35
CA LYS A 79 -9.14 17.93 14.66
C LYS A 79 -9.87 17.08 13.61
N GLN A 80 -9.22 16.02 13.16
CA GLN A 80 -9.76 15.06 12.21
C GLN A 80 -10.03 13.72 12.92
N HIS A 81 -11.14 13.07 12.57
CA HIS A 81 -11.55 11.80 13.16
C HIS A 81 -11.58 10.71 12.09
N VAL A 82 -10.67 9.75 12.21
CA VAL A 82 -10.67 8.55 11.37
C VAL A 82 -11.64 7.53 11.97
N ASP A 83 -12.60 7.09 11.17
CA ASP A 83 -13.57 6.04 11.53
C ASP A 83 -13.27 4.76 10.74
N TRP A 84 -13.23 3.62 11.43
CA TRP A 84 -13.06 2.31 10.79
C TRP A 84 -14.30 1.90 9.99
N ALA A 85 -15.49 2.34 10.41
CA ALA A 85 -16.81 2.05 9.85
C ALA A 85 -17.04 0.57 9.44
N ASP A 86 -16.40 -0.37 10.12
CA ASP A 86 -16.50 -1.81 9.91
C ASP A 86 -17.41 -2.51 10.94
N GLY A 87 -18.06 -1.73 11.81
CA GLY A 87 -18.94 -2.21 12.89
C GLY A 87 -18.23 -2.34 14.24
N SER A 88 -16.91 -2.15 14.30
CA SER A 88 -16.15 -2.20 15.55
C SER A 88 -16.36 -1.00 16.48
N GLY A 89 -16.84 0.14 15.96
CA GLY A 89 -16.94 1.40 16.70
C GLY A 89 -15.59 2.07 17.00
N LEU A 90 -14.50 1.57 16.40
CA LEU A 90 -13.17 2.14 16.59
C LEU A 90 -13.02 3.47 15.85
N SER A 91 -12.34 4.41 16.50
CA SER A 91 -11.98 5.70 15.92
C SER A 91 -10.61 6.17 16.40
N LEU A 92 -10.01 7.09 15.64
CA LEU A 92 -8.72 7.70 15.96
C LEU A 92 -8.77 9.20 15.65
N GLU A 93 -8.41 10.03 16.62
CA GLU A 93 -8.23 11.47 16.41
C GLU A 93 -6.82 11.73 15.88
N VAL A 94 -6.71 12.54 14.82
CA VAL A 94 -5.45 12.91 14.16
C VAL A 94 -5.50 14.39 13.72
N SER A 95 -4.34 14.98 13.43
CA SER A 95 -4.33 16.23 12.65
C SER A 95 -4.58 15.93 11.17
N PRO A 96 -5.00 16.93 10.36
CA PRO A 96 -5.16 16.73 8.93
C PRO A 96 -3.81 16.59 8.19
N GLY A 97 -3.86 15.99 7.00
CA GLY A 97 -2.69 15.85 6.12
C GLY A 97 -1.67 14.79 6.58
N ARG A 98 -2.06 13.93 7.52
CA ARG A 98 -1.21 12.88 8.10
C ARG A 98 -1.14 11.64 7.23
N THR A 99 -0.07 10.87 7.43
CA THR A 99 0.09 9.51 6.94
C THR A 99 0.11 8.60 8.17
N ALA A 100 -0.74 7.58 8.15
CA ALA A 100 -0.80 6.59 9.21
C ALA A 100 0.14 5.43 8.91
N PHE A 101 0.70 4.83 9.95
CA PHE A 101 1.66 3.74 9.87
C PHE A 101 1.32 2.66 10.89
N VAL A 102 1.56 1.41 10.53
CA VAL A 102 1.48 0.24 11.43
C VAL A 102 2.69 -0.67 11.22
N SER A 103 3.14 -1.31 12.28
CA SER A 103 4.29 -2.21 12.25
C SER A 103 3.88 -3.62 11.82
N SER A 104 4.41 -4.08 10.69
CA SER A 104 4.23 -5.46 10.24
C SER A 104 5.05 -6.46 11.06
N THR A 105 6.11 -6.00 11.74
CA THR A 105 6.82 -6.80 12.76
C THR A 105 5.94 -7.04 13.97
N GLN A 106 5.26 -5.99 14.46
CA GLN A 106 4.33 -6.14 15.57
C GLN A 106 3.15 -7.04 15.19
N LEU A 107 2.63 -6.93 13.97
CA LEU A 107 1.61 -7.86 13.47
C LEU A 107 2.09 -9.31 13.51
N TYR A 108 3.34 -9.58 13.11
CA TYR A 108 3.91 -10.91 13.19
C TYR A 108 3.97 -11.42 14.64
N ASP A 109 4.35 -10.57 15.59
CA ASP A 109 4.43 -10.95 17.01
C ASP A 109 3.07 -11.32 17.60
N LEU A 110 1.99 -10.68 17.12
CA LEU A 110 0.60 -10.96 17.49
C LEU A 110 0.05 -12.29 16.93
N LEU A 111 0.78 -12.95 16.02
CA LEU A 111 0.40 -14.27 15.52
C LEU A 111 0.67 -15.35 16.58
N SER A 112 -0.22 -16.35 16.64
CA SER A 112 0.04 -17.59 17.37
C SER A 112 1.23 -18.35 16.78
N ASP A 113 1.80 -19.30 17.52
CA ASP A 113 2.94 -20.08 17.04
C ASP A 113 2.63 -20.88 15.77
N ASP A 114 1.40 -21.40 15.65
CA ASP A 114 0.96 -22.11 14.44
C ASP A 114 0.76 -21.18 13.25
N GLU A 115 0.27 -19.95 13.49
CA GLU A 115 0.17 -18.92 12.45
C GLU A 115 1.56 -18.41 12.03
N LYS A 116 2.51 -18.26 12.96
CA LYS A 116 3.91 -17.93 12.65
C LYS A 116 4.53 -19.02 11.80
N ARG A 117 4.36 -20.29 12.19
CA ARG A 117 4.81 -21.44 11.42
C ARG A 117 4.22 -21.41 10.01
N MET A 118 2.92 -21.19 9.88
CA MET A 118 2.27 -21.09 8.58
C MET A 118 2.82 -19.92 7.75
N ALA A 119 2.85 -18.71 8.30
CA ALA A 119 3.26 -17.51 7.59
C ALA A 119 4.73 -17.56 7.16
N ASP A 120 5.61 -18.14 8.00
CA ASP A 120 7.04 -18.32 7.69
C ASP A 120 7.29 -19.21 6.46
N HIS A 121 6.38 -20.14 6.17
CA HIS A 121 6.50 -21.08 5.06
C HIS A 121 5.62 -20.71 3.86
N SER A 122 4.68 -19.78 4.03
CA SER A 122 3.69 -19.40 3.02
C SER A 122 4.15 -18.21 2.17
N TRP A 123 3.58 -18.09 0.99
CA TRP A 123 3.82 -16.97 0.08
C TRP A 123 2.55 -16.56 -0.62
N PHE A 124 2.61 -15.45 -1.33
CA PHE A 124 1.49 -14.93 -2.09
C PHE A 124 1.93 -14.50 -3.48
N GLU A 125 0.95 -14.35 -4.36
CA GLU A 125 1.13 -13.84 -5.71
C GLU A 125 0.26 -12.60 -5.91
N TYR A 126 0.88 -11.50 -6.30
CA TYR A 126 0.16 -10.32 -6.75
C TYR A 126 -0.36 -10.50 -8.18
N MET A 127 -1.49 -9.88 -8.48
CA MET A 127 -1.98 -9.74 -9.85
C MET A 127 -1.02 -8.86 -10.67
N TYR A 128 -0.93 -9.11 -11.98
CA TYR A 128 -0.27 -8.17 -12.91
C TYR A 128 -1.15 -6.93 -13.09
N TYR A 129 -0.55 -5.74 -13.11
CA TYR A 129 -1.28 -4.45 -13.10
C TYR A 129 -2.41 -4.40 -12.04
N PRO A 130 -2.12 -4.62 -10.76
CA PRO A 130 -3.17 -4.84 -9.74
C PRO A 130 -4.10 -3.65 -9.56
N TYR A 131 -3.60 -2.42 -9.73
CA TYR A 131 -4.45 -1.22 -9.65
C TYR A 131 -5.40 -1.07 -10.84
N GLN A 132 -5.06 -1.65 -12.01
CA GLN A 132 -6.00 -1.76 -13.13
C GLN A 132 -7.04 -2.84 -12.85
N TRP A 133 -6.59 -3.98 -12.32
CA TRP A 133 -7.45 -5.10 -11.94
C TRP A 133 -8.54 -4.67 -10.95
N THR A 134 -8.19 -3.82 -9.97
CA THR A 134 -9.11 -3.36 -8.92
C THR A 134 -9.66 -1.94 -9.17
N LYS A 135 -9.53 -1.37 -10.37
CA LYS A 135 -9.85 0.05 -10.61
C LYS A 135 -11.32 0.42 -10.36
N ASP A 136 -12.23 -0.53 -10.59
CA ASP A 136 -13.68 -0.37 -10.48
C ASP A 136 -14.21 -0.86 -9.12
N THR A 137 -13.30 -1.30 -8.24
CA THR A 137 -13.62 -1.73 -6.87
C THR A 137 -13.51 -0.55 -5.91
N HIS A 138 -14.21 -0.66 -4.80
CA HIS A 138 -14.16 0.29 -3.70
C HIS A 138 -13.26 -0.21 -2.56
N GLY A 139 -12.55 0.69 -1.88
CA GLY A 139 -11.83 0.37 -0.66
C GLY A 139 -12.74 -0.01 0.51
N ASN A 140 -12.25 -0.88 1.38
CA ASN A 140 -12.90 -1.10 2.68
C ASN A 140 -12.73 0.14 3.57
N PRO A 141 -13.70 0.48 4.41
CA PRO A 141 -13.67 1.71 5.20
C PRO A 141 -12.53 1.77 6.23
N ASN A 142 -12.03 0.62 6.71
CA ASN A 142 -10.85 0.56 7.58
C ASN A 142 -9.51 0.58 6.80
N GLY A 143 -9.58 0.70 5.47
CA GLY A 143 -8.45 0.76 4.54
C GLY A 143 -7.80 -0.59 4.22
N LEU A 144 -8.29 -1.71 4.75
CA LEU A 144 -7.75 -3.04 4.46
C LEU A 144 -8.28 -3.58 3.15
N GLY A 145 -7.45 -3.59 2.11
CA GLY A 145 -7.82 -4.14 0.81
C GLY A 145 -8.97 -3.36 0.14
N VAL A 146 -9.69 -4.06 -0.73
CA VAL A 146 -10.91 -3.55 -1.39
C VAL A 146 -12.09 -4.46 -1.05
N ALA A 147 -13.29 -3.94 -1.21
CA ALA A 147 -14.53 -4.64 -0.90
C ALA A 147 -14.75 -5.84 -1.84
N ASP A 148 -15.39 -6.87 -1.30
CA ASP A 148 -15.77 -8.07 -2.03
C ASP A 148 -17.11 -7.86 -2.74
N GLU A 149 -17.07 -7.15 -3.86
CA GLU A 149 -18.25 -6.75 -4.65
C GLU A 149 -18.22 -7.28 -6.10
N GLY A 150 -17.25 -8.13 -6.43
CA GLY A 150 -17.12 -8.77 -7.75
C GLY A 150 -16.91 -7.77 -8.89
N ARG A 151 -16.26 -6.63 -8.62
CA ARG A 151 -15.98 -5.56 -9.59
C ARG A 151 -14.55 -5.56 -10.12
N GLU A 152 -13.78 -6.57 -9.77
CA GLU A 152 -12.47 -6.79 -10.37
C GLU A 152 -12.64 -7.08 -11.86
N LEU A 153 -11.72 -6.57 -12.68
CA LEU A 153 -11.70 -6.94 -14.09
C LEU A 153 -11.44 -8.43 -14.24
N SER A 154 -12.16 -9.07 -15.16
CA SER A 154 -11.92 -10.46 -15.54
C SER A 154 -10.54 -10.62 -16.20
N ASP A 155 -10.02 -11.85 -16.19
CA ASP A 155 -8.75 -12.17 -16.87
C ASP A 155 -8.80 -11.83 -18.38
N GLU A 156 -9.97 -11.99 -19.02
CA GLU A 156 -10.18 -11.64 -20.43
C GLU A 156 -10.10 -10.12 -20.67
N GLU A 157 -10.75 -9.32 -19.83
CA GLU A 157 -10.70 -7.86 -19.91
C GLU A 157 -9.29 -7.33 -19.64
N MET A 158 -8.61 -7.90 -18.65
CA MET A 158 -7.22 -7.57 -18.35
C MET A 158 -6.30 -7.87 -19.54
N GLU A 159 -6.43 -9.04 -20.15
CA GLU A 159 -5.65 -9.42 -21.33
C GLU A 159 -5.92 -8.52 -22.54
N LYS A 160 -7.18 -8.11 -22.73
CA LYS A 160 -7.58 -7.21 -23.81
C LYS A 160 -7.06 -5.78 -23.61
N MET A 161 -7.11 -5.26 -22.38
CA MET A 161 -6.68 -3.89 -22.08
C MET A 161 -5.17 -3.75 -21.99
N LEU A 162 -4.51 -4.72 -21.37
CA LEU A 162 -3.08 -4.73 -21.08
C LEU A 162 -2.54 -6.16 -21.31
N PRO A 163 -2.36 -6.57 -22.58
CA PRO A 163 -1.91 -7.92 -22.90
C PRO A 163 -0.61 -8.24 -22.18
N ARG A 164 -0.53 -9.48 -21.68
CA ARG A 164 0.69 -9.99 -21.03
C ARG A 164 1.82 -9.97 -22.05
N GLN A 165 3.05 -9.80 -21.58
CA GLN A 165 4.25 -9.81 -22.42
C GLN A 165 5.17 -10.98 -22.04
N PRO A 166 4.90 -12.22 -22.52
CA PRO A 166 5.56 -13.43 -22.05
C PRO A 166 7.09 -13.42 -22.21
N GLU A 167 7.64 -12.71 -23.18
CA GLU A 167 9.07 -12.58 -23.42
C GLU A 167 9.83 -11.87 -22.30
N TRP A 168 9.12 -11.14 -21.43
CA TRP A 168 9.73 -10.52 -20.24
C TRP A 168 9.73 -11.47 -19.03
N GLN A 169 9.14 -12.69 -19.13
CA GLN A 169 9.09 -13.70 -18.05
C GLN A 169 10.46 -14.30 -17.75
N LYS A 170 11.38 -14.21 -18.70
CA LYS A 170 12.76 -14.65 -18.51
C LYS A 170 13.41 -13.70 -17.51
N ARG A 171 13.70 -14.18 -16.29
CA ARG A 171 14.66 -13.55 -15.37
C ARG A 171 15.83 -13.06 -16.21
N VAL A 172 15.97 -11.75 -16.36
CA VAL A 172 17.08 -11.18 -17.11
C VAL A 172 18.33 -11.53 -16.32
N CYS A 173 19.04 -12.59 -16.75
CA CYS A 173 20.43 -12.81 -16.39
C CYS A 173 21.19 -11.49 -16.62
N PRO A 174 22.15 -11.14 -15.77
CA PRO A 174 22.64 -9.78 -15.62
C PRO A 174 23.45 -9.39 -16.83
N ASN A 175 22.85 -8.70 -17.80
CA ASN A 175 23.55 -7.82 -18.71
C ASN A 175 22.59 -6.68 -19.13
N PRO A 176 22.96 -5.41 -18.91
CA PRO A 176 22.06 -4.30 -19.20
C PRO A 176 22.10 -3.98 -20.69
N PRO A 177 20.96 -3.70 -21.34
CA PRO A 177 20.96 -2.88 -22.54
C PRO A 177 20.91 -1.39 -22.16
N SER A 178 21.71 -0.61 -22.88
CA SER A 178 21.93 0.84 -22.76
C SER A 178 20.67 1.72 -23.00
N PRO A 179 20.70 3.02 -22.66
CA PRO A 179 19.50 3.86 -22.60
C PRO A 179 19.14 4.46 -23.98
N ARG A 180 17.83 4.57 -24.26
CA ARG A 180 17.14 5.74 -24.87
C ARG A 180 15.78 5.34 -25.48
N ARG A 181 14.68 5.95 -24.99
CA ARG A 181 13.99 7.09 -25.63
C ARG A 181 12.77 7.51 -24.80
N ALA A 182 12.67 8.81 -24.57
CA ALA A 182 11.52 9.48 -23.99
C ALA A 182 10.37 9.53 -25.02
N GLY A 183 9.17 9.32 -24.51
CA GLY A 183 7.86 9.40 -25.17
C GLY A 183 6.78 9.38 -24.08
N PRO A 184 5.63 10.05 -24.25
CA PRO A 184 4.79 10.49 -23.14
C PRO A 184 3.82 9.40 -22.70
N ASN A 185 4.24 8.63 -21.69
CA ASN A 185 3.39 8.16 -20.61
C ASN A 185 4.32 7.61 -19.51
N PRO A 186 4.43 8.25 -18.33
CA PRO A 186 5.43 7.86 -17.34
C PRO A 186 5.04 6.62 -16.49
N ASP A 187 3.75 6.23 -16.45
CA ASP A 187 3.28 5.30 -15.41
C ASP A 187 3.34 3.80 -15.78
N HIS A 188 3.01 3.43 -17.03
CA HIS A 188 2.95 2.01 -17.43
C HIS A 188 4.32 1.30 -17.45
N ARG A 189 5.42 2.05 -17.47
CA ARG A 189 6.78 1.50 -17.48
C ARG A 189 7.26 1.03 -16.11
N LEU A 190 6.58 1.45 -15.04
CA LEU A 190 6.94 1.07 -13.68
C LEU A 190 6.29 -0.23 -13.27
N ASN A 191 5.11 -0.60 -13.77
CA ASN A 191 4.41 -1.81 -13.32
C ASN A 191 4.99 -3.11 -13.92
N SER A 192 5.06 -4.16 -13.11
CA SER A 192 5.46 -5.50 -13.54
C SER A 192 4.39 -6.05 -14.49
N PRO A 193 4.75 -6.45 -15.73
CA PRO A 193 3.83 -7.18 -16.61
C PRO A 193 3.59 -8.62 -16.14
N PHE A 194 4.07 -8.99 -14.94
CA PHE A 194 3.97 -10.32 -14.36
C PHE A 194 3.41 -10.33 -12.96
N PRO A 195 2.67 -11.40 -12.62
CA PRO A 195 2.41 -11.76 -11.24
C PRO A 195 3.72 -11.85 -10.47
N ARG A 196 3.80 -11.16 -9.33
CA ARG A 196 4.97 -11.13 -8.46
C ARG A 196 4.71 -12.03 -7.26
N GLN A 197 5.62 -12.94 -6.99
CA GLN A 197 5.56 -13.77 -5.80
C GLN A 197 6.53 -13.24 -4.74
N TYR A 198 6.01 -13.08 -3.52
CA TYR A 198 6.79 -12.63 -2.37
C TYR A 198 6.42 -13.49 -1.16
N PRO A 199 7.37 -13.67 -0.21
CA PRO A 199 7.08 -14.40 1.01
C PRO A 199 6.04 -13.63 1.84
N MET A 200 5.19 -14.35 2.56
CA MET A 200 4.19 -13.73 3.45
C MET A 200 4.85 -13.01 4.63
N VAL A 201 6.01 -13.52 5.07
CA VAL A 201 6.87 -12.93 6.08
C VAL A 201 8.17 -12.47 5.46
N ILE A 202 8.56 -11.22 5.67
CA ILE A 202 9.87 -10.68 5.27
C ILE A 202 10.81 -10.68 6.47
N VAL A 203 12.05 -11.11 6.27
CA VAL A 203 13.14 -11.03 7.25
C VAL A 203 13.97 -9.78 7.00
N ASN A 204 14.11 -8.95 8.02
CA ASN A 204 15.03 -7.82 7.98
C ASN A 204 16.48 -8.36 7.92
N PRO A 205 17.26 -8.04 6.87
CA PRO A 205 18.59 -8.62 6.68
C PRO A 205 19.64 -8.10 7.68
N VAL A 206 19.33 -7.04 8.44
CA VAL A 206 20.23 -6.46 9.45
C VAL A 206 19.86 -6.95 10.85
N THR A 207 18.58 -6.88 11.22
CA THR A 207 18.13 -7.21 12.59
C THR A 207 17.68 -8.66 12.75
N GLY A 208 17.35 -9.35 11.65
CA GLY A 208 16.74 -10.68 11.69
C GLY A 208 15.26 -10.68 12.09
N GLU A 209 14.67 -9.51 12.36
CA GLU A 209 13.25 -9.39 12.70
C GLU A 209 12.37 -9.84 11.53
N LYS A 210 11.22 -10.42 11.87
CA LYS A 210 10.23 -10.93 10.92
C LYS A 210 9.04 -10.00 10.85
N ALA A 211 8.53 -9.74 9.65
CA ALA A 211 7.39 -8.88 9.42
C ALA A 211 6.35 -9.55 8.52
N PHE A 212 5.10 -9.65 8.97
CA PHE A 212 3.99 -10.10 8.13
C PHE A 212 3.62 -8.95 7.16
N GLN A 213 4.08 -9.05 5.91
CA GLN A 213 4.09 -7.92 4.98
C GLN A 213 3.39 -8.31 3.66
N VAL A 214 2.08 -8.12 3.62
CA VAL A 214 1.25 -8.42 2.46
C VAL A 214 0.37 -7.22 2.13
N GLN A 215 0.44 -6.70 0.90
CA GLN A 215 -0.49 -5.68 0.45
C GLN A 215 -1.74 -6.32 -0.17
N GLN A 216 -2.80 -6.39 0.63
CA GLN A 216 -4.00 -7.19 0.34
C GLN A 216 -4.68 -6.86 -0.99
N ASN A 217 -4.82 -5.58 -1.35
CA ASN A 217 -5.55 -5.18 -2.57
C ASN A 217 -4.86 -5.65 -3.87
N CYS A 218 -3.60 -6.08 -3.81
CA CYS A 218 -2.87 -6.56 -4.98
C CYS A 218 -2.85 -8.10 -5.09
N VAL A 219 -3.25 -8.85 -4.05
CA VAL A 219 -3.08 -10.31 -4.00
C VAL A 219 -4.13 -11.03 -4.86
N ARG A 220 -3.66 -11.86 -5.79
CA ARG A 220 -4.49 -12.76 -6.60
C ARG A 220 -4.60 -14.14 -5.99
N ARG A 221 -3.50 -14.68 -5.45
CA ARG A 221 -3.44 -16.03 -4.87
C ARG A 221 -2.59 -16.07 -3.61
N LEU A 222 -2.93 -16.99 -2.70
CA LEU A 222 -2.14 -17.38 -1.54
C LEU A 222 -1.70 -18.84 -1.68
N PHE A 223 -0.51 -19.15 -1.18
CA PHE A 223 0.05 -20.49 -1.13
C PHE A 223 0.37 -20.80 0.33
N ILE A 224 -0.53 -21.53 0.98
CA ILE A 224 -0.51 -21.77 2.42
C ILE A 224 0.09 -23.14 2.72
N ARG A 225 1.13 -23.18 3.56
CA ARG A 225 1.74 -24.43 4.06
C ARG A 225 2.38 -24.21 5.43
N HIS A 226 2.70 -25.30 6.13
CA HIS A 226 3.29 -25.30 7.48
C HIS A 226 4.70 -25.90 7.54
N GLY A 227 5.20 -26.46 6.44
CA GLY A 227 6.55 -27.02 6.36
C GLY A 227 7.22 -26.84 4.98
N PRO A 228 8.56 -26.91 4.89
CA PRO A 228 9.29 -26.64 3.65
C PRO A 228 9.06 -27.69 2.56
N SER A 229 8.69 -28.91 2.94
CA SER A 229 8.41 -30.04 2.05
C SER A 229 6.92 -30.29 1.82
N GLU A 230 6.06 -29.50 2.45
CA GLU A 230 4.60 -29.62 2.28
C GLU A 230 4.18 -28.94 0.98
N GLU A 231 3.30 -29.61 0.22
CA GLU A 231 2.64 -28.99 -0.92
C GLU A 231 1.67 -27.92 -0.43
N PRO A 232 1.72 -26.69 -0.98
CA PRO A 232 0.87 -25.62 -0.50
C PRO A 232 -0.60 -25.85 -0.86
N LYS A 233 -1.50 -25.58 0.08
CA LYS A 233 -2.90 -25.29 -0.26
C LYS A 233 -2.92 -23.96 -1.02
N VAL A 234 -3.37 -24.00 -2.26
CA VAL A 234 -3.59 -22.78 -3.07
C VAL A 234 -4.97 -22.22 -2.74
N ILE A 235 -5.02 -20.92 -2.47
CA ILE A 235 -6.26 -20.14 -2.34
C ILE A 235 -6.26 -19.10 -3.46
N ASP A 236 -7.16 -19.25 -4.44
CA ASP A 236 -7.28 -18.37 -5.60
C ASP A 236 -8.70 -17.81 -5.81
N ASP A 237 -9.65 -18.18 -4.96
CA ASP A 237 -10.89 -17.43 -4.75
C ASP A 237 -10.55 -16.09 -4.08
N VAL A 238 -10.77 -14.98 -4.78
CA VAL A 238 -10.38 -13.63 -4.34
C VAL A 238 -11.05 -13.27 -3.01
N ALA A 239 -12.30 -13.73 -2.82
CA ALA A 239 -13.05 -13.51 -1.60
C ALA A 239 -12.41 -14.25 -0.41
N GLU A 240 -11.99 -15.52 -0.58
CA GLU A 240 -11.26 -16.29 0.44
C GLU A 240 -9.88 -15.68 0.72
N VAL A 241 -9.13 -15.26 -0.31
CA VAL A 241 -7.85 -14.55 -0.16
C VAL A 241 -8.03 -13.31 0.74
N ARG A 242 -9.05 -12.50 0.47
CA ARG A 242 -9.30 -11.28 1.24
C ARG A 242 -9.72 -11.59 2.67
N ARG A 243 -10.65 -12.53 2.88
CA ARG A 243 -11.07 -12.94 4.24
C ARG A 243 -9.88 -13.44 5.06
N PHE A 244 -9.01 -14.25 4.46
CA PHE A 244 -7.81 -14.76 5.11
C PHE A 244 -6.90 -13.61 5.59
N LEU A 245 -6.56 -12.68 4.69
CA LEU A 245 -5.68 -11.56 5.00
C LEU A 245 -6.31 -10.58 6.00
N THR A 246 -7.60 -10.26 5.85
CA THR A 246 -8.33 -9.39 6.78
C THR A 246 -8.34 -9.97 8.20
N ASN A 247 -8.53 -11.28 8.36
CA ASN A 247 -8.52 -11.94 9.68
C ASN A 247 -7.19 -11.78 10.43
N ILE A 248 -6.08 -11.67 9.68
CA ILE A 248 -4.75 -11.44 10.26
C ILE A 248 -4.52 -9.94 10.45
N GLN A 249 -4.64 -9.14 9.40
CA GLN A 249 -4.23 -7.74 9.39
C GLN A 249 -5.12 -6.84 10.26
N SER A 250 -6.40 -7.18 10.45
CA SER A 250 -7.29 -6.44 11.38
C SER A 250 -6.77 -6.39 12.82
N ARG A 251 -5.88 -7.30 13.22
CA ARG A 251 -5.28 -7.33 14.55
C ARG A 251 -4.32 -6.17 14.80
N ILE A 252 -3.69 -5.63 13.74
CA ILE A 252 -2.77 -4.49 13.84
C ILE A 252 -3.41 -3.16 13.43
N ILE A 253 -4.49 -3.17 12.64
CA ILE A 253 -5.24 -1.95 12.32
C ILE A 253 -6.18 -1.61 13.47
N ARG A 254 -5.60 -1.17 14.59
CA ARG A 254 -6.29 -0.77 15.82
C ARG A 254 -5.74 0.57 16.31
N PRO A 255 -6.56 1.45 16.94
CA PRO A 255 -6.12 2.78 17.37
C PRO A 255 -4.81 2.78 18.18
N GLU A 256 -4.63 1.80 19.07
CA GLU A 256 -3.45 1.65 19.92
C GLU A 256 -2.15 1.28 19.17
N TYR A 257 -2.24 0.82 17.92
CA TYR A 257 -1.11 0.40 17.09
C TYR A 257 -0.86 1.29 15.88
N VAL A 258 -1.79 2.21 15.58
CA VAL A 258 -1.64 3.15 14.49
C VAL A 258 -0.85 4.36 14.97
N TRP A 259 0.29 4.59 14.33
CA TRP A 259 1.03 5.84 14.46
C TRP A 259 0.66 6.78 13.33
N ALA A 260 0.04 7.90 13.65
CA ALA A 260 -0.22 9.02 12.73
C ALA A 260 0.37 10.28 13.37
N GLY A 261 1.69 10.26 13.58
CA GLY A 261 2.38 11.20 14.47
C GLY A 261 2.31 12.66 14.06
N PRO A 262 3.11 13.54 14.70
CA PRO A 262 2.96 14.98 14.60
C PRO A 262 4.00 15.61 13.67
N PRO A 263 4.22 15.17 12.40
CA PRO A 263 5.27 15.79 11.62
C PRO A 263 4.96 17.27 11.45
N ASP A 264 5.93 18.13 11.67
CA ASP A 264 5.80 19.55 11.39
C ASP A 264 6.27 19.85 9.95
N GLU A 265 5.94 21.05 9.46
CA GLU A 265 6.55 21.53 8.23
C GLU A 265 8.08 21.58 8.39
N GLY A 266 8.80 20.93 7.47
CA GLY A 266 10.25 20.77 7.52
C GLY A 266 10.72 19.38 7.94
N ASP A 267 9.87 18.58 8.59
CA ASP A 267 10.24 17.25 9.04
C ASP A 267 10.52 16.29 7.88
N HIS A 268 11.47 15.37 8.10
CA HIS A 268 11.79 14.29 7.18
C HIS A 268 11.44 12.95 7.83
N LEU A 269 10.35 12.35 7.38
CA LEU A 269 9.95 11.01 7.79
C LEU A 269 10.68 9.99 6.93
N LEU A 270 11.27 8.97 7.56
CA LEU A 270 11.83 7.80 6.91
C LEU A 270 11.20 6.55 7.54
N TRP A 271 10.82 5.59 6.71
CA TRP A 271 10.29 4.31 7.19
C TRP A 271 10.84 3.12 6.40
N ALA A 272 10.96 1.99 7.10
CA ALA A 272 11.34 0.72 6.51
C ALA A 272 10.15 0.12 5.76
N ASN A 273 10.14 0.29 4.44
CA ASN A 273 9.02 -0.06 3.57
C ASN A 273 8.72 -1.58 3.52
N TRP A 274 9.64 -2.42 3.99
CA TRP A 274 9.46 -3.87 4.07
C TRP A 274 8.90 -4.37 5.40
N THR A 275 8.78 -3.51 6.41
CA THR A 275 8.32 -3.90 7.76
C THR A 275 7.23 -2.97 8.31
N VAL A 276 6.73 -2.06 7.48
CA VAL A 276 5.72 -1.07 7.83
C VAL A 276 4.72 -0.99 6.69
N MET A 277 3.43 -1.03 7.02
CA MET A 277 2.37 -0.59 6.11
C MET A 277 1.96 0.83 6.46
N HIS A 278 1.54 1.58 5.45
CA HIS A 278 1.10 2.95 5.63
C HIS A 278 -0.16 3.25 4.82
N SER A 279 -0.89 4.27 5.25
CA SER A 279 -2.13 4.71 4.60
C SER A 279 -2.26 6.23 4.64
N LYS A 280 -2.79 6.79 3.56
CA LYS A 280 -3.19 8.20 3.52
C LYS A 280 -4.45 8.37 4.37
N ILE A 281 -4.48 9.46 5.12
CA ILE A 281 -5.70 9.99 5.75
C ILE A 281 -6.11 11.23 4.94
N ASP A 282 -7.27 11.19 4.29
CA ASP A 282 -7.74 12.33 3.49
C ASP A 282 -8.45 13.37 4.36
N TYR A 283 -8.52 14.62 3.90
CA TYR A 283 -9.07 15.76 4.66
C TYR A 283 -9.61 16.82 3.68
N PRO A 284 -10.57 17.68 4.05
CA PRO A 284 -11.07 18.74 3.14
C PRO A 284 -9.98 19.68 2.64
N VAL A 285 -9.88 19.92 1.32
CA VAL A 285 -8.85 20.82 0.76
C VAL A 285 -8.95 22.25 1.33
N GLU A 286 -10.14 22.66 1.75
CA GLU A 286 -10.44 23.94 2.38
C GLU A 286 -9.69 24.14 3.70
N TRP A 287 -9.22 23.06 4.32
CA TRP A 287 -8.42 23.13 5.55
C TRP A 287 -6.93 23.44 5.27
N GLY A 288 -6.54 23.45 4.00
CA GLY A 288 -5.22 23.90 3.56
C GLY A 288 -4.51 22.92 2.64
N VAL A 289 -3.45 23.42 2.03
CA VAL A 289 -2.64 22.66 1.08
C VAL A 289 -1.72 21.68 1.80
N ARG A 290 -1.49 20.53 1.18
CA ARG A 290 -0.43 19.60 1.58
C ARG A 290 0.60 19.52 0.46
N THR A 291 1.87 19.57 0.84
CA THR A 291 2.98 19.36 -0.08
C THR A 291 4.02 18.50 0.61
N ALA A 292 4.40 17.40 -0.04
CA ALA A 292 5.48 16.54 0.41
C ALA A 292 6.34 16.09 -0.78
N HIS A 293 7.65 16.09 -0.58
CA HIS A 293 8.60 15.46 -1.49
C HIS A 293 8.78 14.00 -1.06
N GLN A 294 8.49 13.06 -1.96
CA GLN A 294 8.70 11.63 -1.71
C GLN A 294 10.02 11.19 -2.32
N GLY A 295 10.77 10.38 -1.59
CA GLY A 295 11.97 9.72 -2.09
C GLY A 295 11.97 8.25 -1.69
N TRP A 296 12.54 7.41 -2.55
CA TRP A 296 12.70 5.99 -2.33
C TRP A 296 14.17 5.59 -2.35
N ILE A 297 14.54 4.66 -1.48
CA ILE A 297 15.85 4.01 -1.51
C ILE A 297 15.65 2.61 -2.11
N PRO A 298 16.05 2.40 -3.38
CA PRO A 298 15.82 1.14 -4.07
C PRO A 298 16.63 0.00 -3.44
N SER A 299 16.15 -1.22 -3.63
CA SER A 299 16.91 -2.43 -3.31
C SER A 299 17.55 -3.02 -4.55
N LYS A 300 18.73 -3.63 -4.39
CA LYS A 300 19.31 -4.54 -5.39
C LYS A 300 18.78 -5.97 -5.26
N HIS A 301 18.21 -6.31 -4.10
CA HIS A 301 17.77 -7.67 -3.76
C HIS A 301 16.28 -7.68 -3.42
N PRO A 302 15.54 -8.73 -3.81
CA PRO A 302 14.14 -8.86 -3.43
C PRO A 302 14.00 -9.09 -1.92
N PRO A 303 12.81 -8.82 -1.34
CA PRO A 303 12.49 -9.29 0.00
C PRO A 303 12.68 -10.80 0.12
N VAL A 304 13.25 -11.24 1.24
CA VAL A 304 13.48 -12.65 1.55
C VAL A 304 12.69 -13.04 2.79
N GLY A 305 12.15 -14.26 2.78
CA GLY A 305 11.42 -14.81 3.91
C GLY A 305 12.26 -15.80 4.71
N PRO A 306 11.74 -16.29 5.85
CA PRO A 306 12.43 -17.30 6.67
C PRO A 306 12.67 -18.60 5.91
N VAL A 307 11.72 -18.98 5.04
CA VAL A 307 11.80 -20.16 4.18
C VAL A 307 11.72 -19.73 2.71
N PRO A 308 12.59 -20.24 1.82
CA PRO A 308 12.54 -19.93 0.41
C PRO A 308 11.23 -20.36 -0.26
N ILE A 309 10.75 -19.54 -1.19
CA ILE A 309 9.66 -19.91 -2.10
C ILE A 309 10.20 -20.99 -3.05
N PRO A 310 9.49 -22.13 -3.23
CA PRO A 310 9.88 -23.13 -4.20
C PRO A 310 9.97 -22.52 -5.61
N PRO A 311 10.94 -22.91 -6.45
CA PRO A 311 10.97 -22.46 -7.83
C PRO A 311 9.69 -22.88 -8.54
N THR A 312 9.05 -21.96 -9.24
CA THR A 312 7.92 -22.26 -10.11
C THR A 312 8.39 -23.25 -11.18
N ALA A 313 7.68 -24.37 -11.36
CA ALA A 313 7.97 -25.29 -12.46
C ALA A 313 7.91 -24.49 -13.77
N CYS A 314 9.00 -24.52 -14.54
CA CYS A 314 9.10 -23.85 -15.84
C CYS A 314 8.23 -24.54 -16.88
#